data_AF-A0A1V3WHU4-F1
#
_entry.id   AF-A0A1V3WHU4-F1
#
_cell.length_a   1.000
_cell.length_b   1.000
_cell.length_c   1.000
_cell.angle_alpha   90.00
_cell.angle_beta   90.00
_cell.angle_gamma   90.00
#
_symmetry.space_group_name_H-M   'P 1'
#
loop_
_entity.id
_entity.type
_entity.pdbx_description
1 polymer ?
#
loop_
_entity_poly.entity_id
_entity_poly.type
_entity_poly.pdbx_seq_one_letter_code
_entity_poly.pdbx_strand_id
1 'polypeptide(L)'
;MMFLRRGHEIPRRYLALVVLASLIAGKAAFGRFEPWHFAILVGVIVVALAITPWPRARRRTLVVVALAVALVVVVDLGGIPALSDRGVLAMQAPVQAVDRIVTFALPGHVQQKIEQAKARQRALYGIPDRFIKTIGSSTVHVDPHEISAVWAYDLAWRPTLVFQTYQALTPMLDALNGESLTNGPEFVLSRLSPALPAVGIDGRLGVQESPLYSRALLCNYTLSGIENRWALFKHTAPHCGPLTKLSEAPVREDHAVPIPAPSAPDKAVLVGIDLDQTFGDRYFHGKIAPLSTFTLVVDGVTYRLIAKNAAEPFLVNTPASAADTNLQIHAHSIGVGRTVNLNEPSVTARLRFYEMRVGP
;
A
#
# COMPACT_ATOMS: atom_id res chain seq x y z
N MET A 1 47.34 -34.58 36.47
CA MET A 1 46.91 -33.20 36.14
C MET A 1 46.13 -33.26 34.83
N MET A 2 44.82 -33.13 34.91
CA MET A 2 43.87 -33.34 33.81
C MET A 2 43.29 -31.97 33.42
N PHE A 3 43.79 -31.36 32.36
CA PHE A 3 43.15 -30.23 31.68
C PHE A 3 42.77 -30.67 30.27
N LEU A 4 41.70 -31.45 30.17
CA LEU A 4 40.97 -31.67 28.93
C LEU A 4 40.44 -30.30 28.47
N ARG A 5 41.05 -29.77 27.42
CA ARG A 5 40.59 -28.62 26.66
C ARG A 5 39.26 -29.02 26.01
N ARG A 6 38.15 -28.88 26.76
CA ARG A 6 36.80 -29.15 26.29
C ARG A 6 36.52 -28.17 25.15
N GLY A 7 36.62 -28.66 23.92
CA GLY A 7 36.20 -27.91 22.74
C GLY A 7 34.78 -27.43 22.97
N HIS A 8 34.54 -26.13 22.86
CA HIS A 8 33.20 -25.56 22.96
C HIS A 8 32.46 -25.91 21.67
N GLU A 9 32.01 -27.16 21.56
CA GLU A 9 31.13 -27.55 20.47
C GLU A 9 29.78 -26.89 20.69
N ILE A 10 29.39 -26.03 19.75
CA ILE A 10 28.08 -25.40 19.75
C ILE A 10 27.04 -26.51 19.56
N PRO A 11 26.05 -26.65 20.46
CA PRO A 11 25.05 -27.71 20.35
C PRO A 11 24.31 -27.63 19.00
N ARG A 12 24.16 -28.76 18.29
CA ARG A 12 23.42 -28.81 17.01
C ARG A 12 22.01 -28.25 17.10
N ARG A 13 21.33 -28.45 18.24
CA ARG A 13 19.99 -27.89 18.52
C ARG A 13 20.00 -26.37 18.61
N TYR A 14 21.06 -25.78 19.17
CA TYR A 14 21.23 -24.33 19.24
C TYR A 14 21.46 -23.74 17.84
N LEU A 15 22.33 -24.36 17.05
CA LEU A 15 22.54 -23.97 15.64
C LEU A 15 21.24 -24.03 14.84
N ALA A 16 20.46 -25.12 14.99
CA ALA A 16 19.18 -25.27 14.33
C ALA A 16 18.18 -24.16 14.73
N LEU A 17 18.11 -23.81 16.01
CA LEU A 17 17.25 -22.72 16.51
C LEU A 17 17.67 -21.35 15.96
N VAL A 18 18.97 -21.04 15.94
CA VAL A 18 19.48 -19.78 15.39
C VAL A 18 19.21 -19.69 13.89
N VAL A 19 19.43 -20.77 13.15
CA VAL A 19 19.12 -20.83 11.70
C VAL A 19 17.62 -20.64 11.48
N LEU A 20 16.76 -21.35 12.22
CA LEU A 20 15.32 -21.22 12.09
C LEU A 20 14.83 -19.80 12.43
N ALA A 21 15.31 -19.22 13.53
CA ALA A 21 14.98 -17.86 13.93
C ALA A 21 15.46 -16.82 12.90
N SER A 22 16.65 -17.02 12.34
CA SER A 22 17.20 -16.16 11.29
C SER A 22 16.43 -16.29 9.97
N LEU A 23 15.96 -17.49 9.62
CA LEU A 23 15.11 -17.72 8.46
C LEU A 23 13.74 -17.06 8.63
N ILE A 24 13.12 -17.16 9.81
CA ILE A 24 11.84 -16.51 10.11
C ILE A 24 12.01 -14.98 10.10
N ALA A 25 13.02 -14.46 10.79
CA ALA A 25 13.30 -13.03 10.84
C ALA A 25 13.70 -12.49 9.46
N GLY A 26 14.48 -13.27 8.70
CA GLY A 26 14.83 -12.96 7.31
C GLY A 26 13.57 -12.92 6.43
N LYS A 27 12.68 -13.91 6.54
CA LYS A 27 11.41 -13.89 5.82
C LYS A 27 10.54 -12.69 6.19
N ALA A 28 10.51 -12.28 7.46
CA ALA A 28 9.80 -11.09 7.89
C ALA A 28 10.45 -9.81 7.32
N ALA A 29 11.78 -9.70 7.37
CA ALA A 29 12.56 -8.58 6.86
C ALA A 29 12.45 -8.41 5.34
N PHE A 30 12.51 -9.51 4.59
CA PHE A 30 12.45 -9.49 3.13
C PHE A 30 11.02 -9.56 2.60
N GLY A 31 10.07 -10.12 3.34
CA GLY A 31 8.66 -10.21 2.91
C GLY A 31 7.99 -8.84 2.77
N ARG A 32 8.45 -7.86 3.54
CA ARG A 32 8.15 -6.44 3.39
C ARG A 32 9.40 -5.65 3.78
N PHE A 33 10.19 -5.25 2.78
CA PHE A 33 11.45 -4.52 3.01
C PHE A 33 11.17 -3.11 3.55
N GLU A 34 10.97 -3.03 4.86
CA GLU A 34 10.80 -1.80 5.62
C GLU A 34 11.82 -1.73 6.75
N PRO A 35 12.30 -0.51 7.10
CA PRO A 35 13.28 -0.27 8.16
C PRO A 35 13.06 -1.09 9.44
N TRP A 36 11.81 -1.16 9.92
CA TRP A 36 11.48 -1.88 11.15
C TRP A 36 11.61 -3.39 11.07
N HIS A 37 11.29 -4.00 9.92
CA HIS A 37 11.42 -5.45 9.76
C HIS A 37 12.90 -5.86 9.62
N PHE A 38 13.73 -5.01 9.02
CA PHE A 38 15.17 -5.21 8.99
C PHE A 38 15.81 -5.13 10.39
N ALA A 39 15.36 -4.19 11.23
CA ALA A 39 15.81 -4.08 12.61
C ALA A 39 15.55 -5.36 13.44
N ILE A 40 14.44 -6.07 13.19
CA ILE A 40 14.14 -7.37 13.82
C ILE A 40 15.20 -8.42 13.45
N LEU A 41 15.58 -8.50 12.17
CA LEU A 41 16.63 -9.42 11.70
C LEU A 41 17.98 -9.10 12.35
N VAL A 42 18.37 -7.82 12.39
CA VAL A 42 19.60 -7.38 13.07
C VAL A 42 19.55 -7.74 14.56
N GLY A 43 18.41 -7.50 15.23
CA GLY A 43 18.23 -7.86 16.65
C GLY A 43 18.41 -9.36 16.90
N VAL A 44 17.87 -10.22 16.04
CA VAL A 44 18.06 -11.67 16.13
C VAL A 44 19.53 -12.06 15.95
N ILE A 45 20.24 -11.45 14.98
CA ILE A 45 21.68 -11.67 14.77
C ILE A 45 22.48 -11.28 16.03
N VAL A 46 22.17 -10.11 16.62
CA VAL A 46 22.84 -9.59 17.82
C VAL A 46 22.63 -10.52 19.02
N VAL A 47 21.39 -10.95 19.27
CA VAL A 47 21.06 -11.88 20.37
C VAL A 47 21.72 -13.24 20.15
N ALA A 48 21.68 -13.76 18.91
CA ALA A 48 22.34 -15.02 18.57
C ALA A 48 23.86 -14.95 18.82
N LEU A 49 24.52 -13.88 18.37
CA LEU A 49 25.95 -13.67 18.63
C LEU A 49 26.28 -13.54 20.13
N ALA A 50 25.41 -12.89 20.92
CA ALA A 50 25.64 -12.67 22.35
C ALA A 50 25.51 -13.94 23.21
N ILE A 51 24.56 -14.83 22.86
CA ILE A 51 24.29 -16.07 23.62
C ILE A 51 25.11 -17.27 23.10
N THR A 52 25.71 -17.17 21.92
CA THR A 52 26.61 -18.21 21.38
C THR A 52 27.87 -18.31 22.28
N PRO A 53 28.28 -19.52 22.72
CA PRO A 53 29.41 -19.71 23.64
C PRO A 53 30.77 -19.58 22.93
N TRP A 54 31.13 -18.36 22.52
CA TRP A 54 32.41 -18.05 21.88
C TRP A 54 33.59 -18.14 22.86
N PRO A 55 34.82 -18.43 22.38
CA PRO A 55 36.04 -18.24 23.16
C PRO A 55 36.09 -16.82 23.74
N ARG A 56 36.50 -16.67 25.01
CA ARG A 56 36.45 -15.39 25.75
C ARG A 56 37.06 -14.19 25.00
N ALA A 57 38.11 -14.42 24.21
CA ALA A 57 38.75 -13.40 23.37
C ALA A 57 37.85 -12.91 22.22
N ARG A 58 37.08 -13.78 21.57
CA ARG A 58 36.15 -13.43 20.47
C ARG A 58 34.81 -12.92 20.97
N ARG A 59 34.35 -13.39 22.14
CA ARG A 59 33.06 -13.00 22.72
C ARG A 59 32.95 -11.49 22.95
N ARG A 60 34.00 -10.87 23.51
CA ARG A 60 34.01 -9.43 23.79
C ARG A 60 33.91 -8.61 22.50
N THR A 61 34.73 -8.93 21.50
CA THR A 61 34.70 -8.24 20.21
C THR A 61 33.36 -8.40 19.50
N LEU A 62 32.81 -9.62 19.45
CA LEU A 62 31.52 -9.88 18.79
C LEU A 62 30.35 -9.18 19.49
N VAL A 63 30.33 -9.14 20.83
CA VAL A 63 29.30 -8.41 21.58
C VAL A 63 29.42 -6.90 21.36
N VAL A 64 30.63 -6.35 21.35
CA VAL A 64 30.84 -4.91 21.08
C VAL A 64 30.42 -4.55 19.65
N VAL A 65 30.79 -5.36 18.65
CA VAL A 65 30.37 -5.16 17.26
C VAL A 65 28.85 -5.28 17.13
N ALA A 66 28.25 -6.28 17.77
CA ALA A 66 26.80 -6.47 17.74
C ALA A 66 26.04 -5.30 18.42
N LEU A 67 26.53 -4.80 19.56
CA LEU A 67 25.98 -3.63 20.22
C LEU A 67 26.17 -2.35 19.40
N ALA A 68 27.32 -2.18 18.73
CA ALA A 68 27.57 -1.05 17.85
C ALA A 68 26.63 -1.08 16.63
N VAL A 69 26.47 -2.23 15.98
CA VAL A 69 25.51 -2.39 14.87
C VAL A 69 24.07 -2.16 15.35
N ALA A 70 23.68 -2.71 16.51
CA ALA A 70 22.36 -2.45 17.09
C ALA A 70 22.14 -0.96 17.38
N LEU A 71 23.16 -0.28 17.93
CA LEU A 71 23.10 1.15 18.22
C LEU A 71 22.97 1.98 16.94
N VAL A 72 23.77 1.70 15.92
CA VAL A 72 23.67 2.37 14.61
C VAL A 72 22.28 2.16 14.00
N VAL A 73 21.77 0.92 14.01
CA VAL A 73 20.42 0.61 13.52
C VAL A 73 19.32 1.31 14.34
N VAL A 74 19.47 1.43 15.66
CA VAL A 74 18.52 2.15 16.53
C VAL A 74 18.59 3.67 16.30
N VAL A 75 19.77 4.22 16.04
CA VAL A 75 19.96 5.67 15.81
C VAL A 75 19.48 6.06 14.41
N ASP A 76 19.90 5.34 13.37
CA ASP A 76 19.62 5.67 11.96
C ASP A 76 18.17 5.37 11.54
N LEU A 77 17.48 4.43 12.20
CA LEU A 77 16.09 4.07 11.88
C LEU A 77 15.05 4.74 12.81
N GLY A 78 15.44 5.72 13.62
CA GLY A 78 14.50 6.44 14.49
C GLY A 78 14.04 5.65 15.72
N GLY A 79 14.85 4.73 16.23
CA GLY A 79 14.57 3.96 17.45
C GLY A 79 14.61 4.78 18.75
N ILE A 80 15.25 5.95 18.75
CA ILE A 80 15.24 6.88 19.90
C ILE A 80 13.81 7.38 20.20
N PRO A 81 13.02 7.89 19.22
CA PRO A 81 11.59 8.16 19.38
C PRO A 81 10.79 6.98 19.93
N ALA A 82 11.03 5.75 19.43
CA ALA A 82 10.31 4.56 19.89
C ALA A 82 10.63 4.17 21.34
N LEU A 83 11.86 4.44 21.81
CA LEU A 83 12.26 4.23 23.20
C LEU A 83 11.69 5.33 24.12
N SER A 84 11.67 6.59 23.68
CA SER A 84 11.02 7.67 24.43
C SER A 84 9.51 7.47 24.55
N ASP A 85 8.84 7.05 23.47
CA ASP A 85 7.40 6.78 23.46
C ASP A 85 7.03 5.64 24.41
N ARG A 86 7.85 4.58 24.46
CA ARG A 86 7.67 3.48 25.43
C ARG A 86 7.88 3.94 26.87
N GLY A 87 8.86 4.81 27.11
CA GLY A 87 9.06 5.43 28.42
C GLY A 87 7.85 6.25 28.86
N VAL A 88 7.33 7.10 27.96
CA VAL A 88 6.12 7.91 28.20
C VAL A 88 4.90 7.00 28.44
N LEU A 89 4.71 5.96 27.63
CA LEU A 89 3.62 4.99 27.81
C LEU A 89 3.73 4.25 29.14
N ALA A 90 4.93 3.85 29.55
CA ALA A 90 5.15 3.20 30.85
C ALA A 90 4.85 4.15 32.02
N MET A 91 5.21 5.43 31.91
CA MET A 91 4.87 6.45 32.92
C MET A 91 3.36 6.73 32.97
N GLN A 92 2.68 6.67 31.83
CA GLN A 92 1.22 6.86 31.75
C GLN A 92 0.42 5.60 32.09
N ALA A 93 1.05 4.42 32.14
CA ALA A 93 0.37 3.15 32.32
C ALA A 93 -0.50 3.08 33.59
N PRO A 94 -0.08 3.59 34.77
CA PRO A 94 -0.93 3.59 35.96
C PRO A 94 -2.19 4.44 35.78
N VAL A 95 -2.05 5.63 35.18
CA VAL A 95 -3.18 6.53 34.89
C VAL A 95 -4.13 5.89 33.87
N GLN A 96 -3.59 5.27 32.83
CA GLN A 96 -4.39 4.53 31.84
C GLN A 96 -5.11 3.32 32.45
N ALA A 97 -4.49 2.64 33.42
CA ALA A 97 -5.13 1.52 34.11
C ALA A 97 -6.32 1.99 34.96
N VAL A 98 -6.16 3.09 35.71
CA VAL A 98 -7.27 3.71 36.44
C VAL A 98 -8.37 4.19 35.49
N ASP A 99 -8.01 4.88 34.40
CA ASP A 99 -8.96 5.35 33.39
C ASP A 99 -9.77 4.20 32.77
N ARG A 100 -9.14 3.05 32.49
CA ARG A 100 -9.84 1.85 31.99
C ARG A 100 -10.81 1.29 33.02
N ILE A 101 -10.39 1.16 34.28
CA ILE A 101 -11.26 0.67 35.36
C ILE A 101 -12.48 1.60 35.50
N VAL A 102 -12.26 2.91 35.58
CA VAL A 102 -13.34 3.90 35.67
C VAL A 102 -14.26 3.83 34.46
N THR A 103 -13.71 3.70 33.25
CA THR A 103 -14.48 3.58 32.01
C THR A 103 -15.43 2.38 32.04
N PHE A 104 -15.00 1.23 32.57
CA PHE A 104 -15.83 0.02 32.67
C PHE A 104 -16.73 -0.01 33.91
N ALA A 105 -16.33 0.62 35.02
CA ALA A 105 -17.05 0.57 36.29
C ALA A 105 -18.20 1.58 36.36
N LEU A 106 -18.10 2.72 35.66
CA LEU A 106 -19.12 3.76 35.69
C LEU A 106 -20.06 3.66 34.48
N PRO A 107 -21.39 3.60 34.69
CA PRO A 107 -22.36 3.64 33.60
C PRO A 107 -22.16 4.87 32.70
N GLY A 108 -22.32 4.68 31.39
CA GLY A 108 -22.23 5.76 30.39
C GLY A 108 -20.81 6.22 30.01
N HIS A 109 -19.77 5.89 30.79
CA HIS A 109 -18.40 6.33 30.50
C HIS A 109 -17.82 5.68 29.23
N VAL A 110 -18.16 4.42 28.96
CA VAL A 110 -17.82 3.75 27.69
C VAL A 110 -18.38 4.55 26.50
N GLN A 111 -19.67 4.95 26.57
CA GLN A 111 -20.31 5.70 25.48
C GLN A 111 -19.67 7.08 25.31
N GLN A 112 -19.34 7.75 26.42
CA GLN A 112 -18.65 9.04 26.37
C GLN A 112 -17.27 8.91 25.73
N LYS A 113 -16.49 7.85 26.04
CA LYS A 113 -15.19 7.58 25.42
C LYS A 113 -15.33 7.28 23.93
N ILE A 114 -16.36 6.53 23.54
CA ILE A 114 -16.69 6.26 22.12
C ILE A 114 -16.97 7.57 21.40
N GLU A 115 -17.87 8.42 21.92
CA GLU A 115 -18.20 9.69 21.26
C GLU A 115 -17.01 10.67 21.23
N GLN A 116 -16.18 10.71 22.28
CA GLN A 116 -14.94 11.49 22.25
C GLN A 116 -13.98 10.99 21.17
N ALA A 117 -13.84 9.67 21.01
CA ALA A 117 -13.00 9.08 19.98
C ALA A 117 -13.56 9.35 18.57
N LYS A 118 -14.87 9.23 18.37
CA LYS A 118 -15.53 9.61 17.12
C LYS A 118 -15.34 11.08 16.81
N ALA A 119 -15.57 11.97 17.78
CA ALA A 119 -15.41 13.42 17.60
C ALA A 119 -13.98 13.81 17.18
N ARG A 120 -12.96 13.17 17.77
CA ARG A 120 -11.55 13.35 17.36
C ARG A 120 -11.32 12.90 15.92
N GLN A 121 -11.91 11.77 15.51
CA GLN A 121 -11.80 11.28 14.13
C GLN A 121 -12.53 12.21 13.14
N ARG A 122 -13.74 12.68 13.47
CA ARG A 122 -14.47 13.68 12.65
C ARG A 122 -13.64 14.96 12.48
N ALA A 123 -13.02 15.46 13.54
CA ALA A 123 -12.16 16.63 13.49
C ALA A 123 -10.89 16.40 12.63
N LEU A 124 -10.30 15.20 12.71
CA LEU A 124 -9.14 14.82 11.88
C LEU A 124 -9.50 14.72 10.40
N TYR A 125 -10.65 14.11 10.08
CA TYR A 125 -11.07 13.86 8.71
C TYR A 125 -11.64 15.09 8.02
N GLY A 126 -12.40 15.90 8.74
CA GLY A 126 -13.03 17.10 8.20
C GLY A 126 -13.92 16.81 7.00
N ILE A 127 -14.63 15.67 6.99
CA ILE A 127 -15.59 15.38 5.91
C ILE A 127 -16.67 16.46 5.94
N PRO A 128 -16.93 17.16 4.83
CA PRO A 128 -17.89 18.25 4.77
C PRO A 128 -19.29 17.83 5.25
N ASP A 129 -19.91 18.63 6.11
CA ASP A 129 -21.27 18.36 6.62
C ASP A 129 -22.29 18.20 5.49
N ARG A 130 -22.11 18.93 4.37
CA ARG A 130 -22.96 18.78 3.20
C ARG A 130 -22.88 17.38 2.60
N PHE A 131 -21.71 16.73 2.62
CA PHE A 131 -21.55 15.36 2.13
C PHE A 131 -22.24 14.37 3.06
N ILE A 132 -22.03 14.52 4.38
CA ILE A 132 -22.70 13.66 5.38
C ILE A 132 -24.23 13.77 5.26
N LYS A 133 -24.76 14.98 5.11
CA LYS A 133 -26.20 15.22 4.88
C LYS A 133 -26.69 14.63 3.56
N THR A 134 -25.90 14.73 2.49
CA THR A 134 -26.24 14.18 1.16
C THR A 134 -26.28 12.65 1.20
N ILE A 135 -25.33 12.01 1.91
CA ILE A 135 -25.31 10.57 2.10
C ILE A 135 -26.54 10.14 2.94
N GLY A 136 -26.79 10.81 4.07
CA GLY A 136 -27.91 10.49 4.95
C GLY A 136 -27.87 9.03 5.43
N SER A 137 -28.96 8.29 5.24
CA SER A 137 -29.04 6.85 5.54
C SER A 137 -28.58 5.94 4.40
N SER A 138 -28.13 6.52 3.28
CA SER A 138 -27.76 5.78 2.07
C SER A 138 -26.44 5.02 2.27
N THR A 139 -26.26 3.97 1.49
CA THR A 139 -25.06 3.14 1.60
C THR A 139 -23.82 3.83 1.05
N VAL A 140 -22.69 3.67 1.72
CA VAL A 140 -21.42 4.29 1.34
C VAL A 140 -20.25 3.30 1.36
N HIS A 141 -19.32 3.48 0.44
CA HIS A 141 -17.96 2.94 0.51
C HIS A 141 -16.95 4.08 0.66
N VAL A 142 -15.88 3.84 1.42
CA VAL A 142 -14.79 4.79 1.61
C VAL A 142 -13.55 4.27 0.88
N ASP A 143 -12.94 5.13 0.07
CA ASP A 143 -11.83 4.83 -0.82
C ASP A 143 -10.70 5.87 -0.69
N PRO A 144 -9.44 5.54 -0.98
CA PRO A 144 -8.87 4.19 -0.97
C PRO A 144 -8.47 3.75 0.45
N HIS A 145 -8.42 4.69 1.40
CA HIS A 145 -8.10 4.50 2.81
C HIS A 145 -9.00 5.39 3.69
N GLU A 146 -8.82 5.36 5.02
CA GLU A 146 -9.66 6.06 6.02
C GLU A 146 -11.04 5.45 6.33
N ILE A 147 -11.14 4.12 6.30
CA ILE A 147 -12.38 3.37 6.59
C ILE A 147 -12.97 3.71 7.97
N SER A 148 -12.16 4.15 8.95
CA SER A 148 -12.65 4.63 10.24
C SER A 148 -13.60 5.83 10.14
N ALA A 149 -13.63 6.55 9.01
CA ALA A 149 -14.64 7.57 8.74
C ALA A 149 -16.07 7.01 8.83
N VAL A 150 -16.29 5.78 8.37
CA VAL A 150 -17.59 5.09 8.46
C VAL A 150 -18.08 5.03 9.90
N TRP A 151 -17.21 4.57 10.81
CA TRP A 151 -17.53 4.47 12.24
C TRP A 151 -17.64 5.85 12.90
N ALA A 152 -16.76 6.79 12.52
CA ALA A 152 -16.75 8.11 13.11
C ALA A 152 -18.04 8.89 12.82
N TYR A 153 -18.59 8.74 11.61
CA TYR A 153 -19.79 9.45 11.15
C TYR A 153 -21.06 8.58 11.15
N ASP A 154 -21.00 7.35 11.69
CA ASP A 154 -22.14 6.43 11.77
C ASP A 154 -22.80 6.14 10.39
N LEU A 155 -21.97 6.00 9.36
CA LEU A 155 -22.43 5.81 7.98
C LEU A 155 -22.87 4.36 7.73
N ALA A 156 -23.89 4.19 6.89
CA ALA A 156 -24.35 2.86 6.44
C ALA A 156 -23.33 2.23 5.49
N TRP A 157 -22.42 1.42 6.03
CA TRP A 157 -21.30 0.88 5.25
C TRP A 157 -21.73 -0.24 4.30
N ARG A 158 -21.38 -0.10 3.03
CA ARG A 158 -21.46 -1.17 2.03
C ARG A 158 -20.17 -1.17 1.20
N PRO A 159 -19.10 -1.83 1.68
CA PRO A 159 -17.82 -1.81 1.00
C PRO A 159 -17.82 -2.67 -0.27
N THR A 160 -16.79 -2.49 -1.09
CA THR A 160 -16.37 -3.50 -2.06
C THR A 160 -15.83 -4.75 -1.37
N LEU A 161 -15.74 -5.86 -2.11
CA LEU A 161 -15.27 -7.14 -1.57
C LEU A 161 -13.87 -7.06 -0.95
N VAL A 162 -12.93 -6.41 -1.65
CA VAL A 162 -11.64 -6.02 -1.08
C VAL A 162 -11.74 -4.55 -0.68
N PHE A 163 -12.27 -4.35 0.54
CA PHE A 163 -12.64 -3.03 1.06
C PHE A 163 -11.47 -2.05 1.22
N GLN A 164 -10.23 -2.54 1.28
CA GLN A 164 -9.00 -1.75 1.08
C GLN A 164 -8.58 -1.91 -0.38
N THR A 165 -9.05 -1.04 -1.26
CA THR A 165 -8.94 -1.20 -2.72
C THR A 165 -7.49 -1.38 -3.19
N TYR A 166 -6.52 -0.76 -2.51
CA TYR A 166 -5.07 -0.94 -2.73
C TYR A 166 -4.53 -2.36 -2.43
N GLN A 167 -5.35 -3.27 -1.88
CA GLN A 167 -5.04 -4.68 -1.64
C GLN A 167 -5.60 -5.61 -2.73
N ALA A 168 -6.28 -5.09 -3.76
CA ALA A 168 -6.78 -5.87 -4.89
C ALA A 168 -5.67 -6.26 -5.88
N LEU A 169 -4.60 -6.90 -5.39
CA LEU A 169 -3.32 -7.11 -6.09
C LEU A 169 -3.35 -8.21 -7.16
N THR A 170 -4.52 -8.70 -7.54
CA THR A 170 -4.69 -9.71 -8.59
C THR A 170 -5.88 -9.36 -9.47
N PRO A 171 -5.89 -9.77 -10.76
CA PRO A 171 -7.01 -9.49 -11.66
C PRO A 171 -8.34 -10.01 -11.12
N MET A 172 -8.33 -11.18 -10.47
CA MET A 172 -9.53 -11.74 -9.83
C MET A 172 -10.07 -10.83 -8.73
N LEU A 173 -9.20 -10.32 -7.83
CA LEU A 173 -9.63 -9.45 -6.74
C LEU A 173 -10.08 -8.09 -7.25
N ASP A 174 -9.40 -7.54 -8.27
CA ASP A 174 -9.79 -6.30 -8.92
C ASP A 174 -11.12 -6.43 -9.67
N ALA A 175 -11.36 -7.55 -10.37
CA ALA A 175 -12.62 -7.84 -11.03
C ALA A 175 -13.79 -7.87 -10.02
N LEU A 176 -13.60 -8.56 -8.89
CA LEU A 176 -14.57 -8.59 -7.79
C LEU A 176 -14.86 -7.19 -7.23
N ASN A 177 -13.85 -6.31 -7.14
CA ASN A 177 -14.04 -4.92 -6.73
C ASN A 177 -14.80 -4.08 -7.77
N GLY A 178 -14.48 -4.22 -9.06
CA GLY A 178 -15.20 -3.55 -10.14
C GLY A 178 -16.67 -4.00 -10.25
N GLU A 179 -16.93 -5.30 -10.13
CA GLU A 179 -18.28 -5.88 -10.06
C GLU A 179 -19.05 -5.37 -8.82
N SER A 180 -18.37 -5.29 -7.67
CA SER A 180 -18.97 -4.77 -6.44
C SER A 180 -19.46 -3.34 -6.60
N LEU A 181 -18.76 -2.48 -7.37
CA LEU A 181 -19.21 -1.11 -7.63
C LEU A 181 -20.38 -1.03 -8.62
N THR A 182 -20.51 -1.98 -9.54
CA THR A 182 -21.58 -1.96 -10.55
C THR A 182 -22.97 -2.13 -9.93
N ASN A 183 -23.08 -2.89 -8.84
CA ASN A 183 -24.31 -3.03 -8.04
C ASN A 183 -24.12 -2.49 -6.62
N GLY A 184 -23.25 -1.48 -6.49
CA GLY A 184 -22.56 -1.13 -5.26
C GLY A 184 -23.30 -0.18 -4.32
N PRO A 185 -22.55 0.51 -3.44
CA PRO A 185 -23.12 1.53 -2.57
C PRO A 185 -23.68 2.69 -3.39
N GLU A 186 -24.63 3.43 -2.81
CA GLU A 186 -25.16 4.65 -3.44
C GLU A 186 -24.10 5.75 -3.54
N PHE A 187 -23.16 5.79 -2.58
CA PHE A 187 -22.07 6.76 -2.57
C PHE A 187 -20.69 6.11 -2.44
N VAL A 188 -19.70 6.71 -3.09
CA VAL A 188 -18.29 6.49 -2.78
C VAL A 188 -17.70 7.79 -2.26
N LEU A 189 -17.16 7.73 -1.04
CA LEU A 189 -16.47 8.85 -0.41
C LEU A 189 -14.96 8.62 -0.56
N SER A 190 -14.34 9.33 -1.50
CA SER A 190 -12.92 9.13 -1.83
C SER A 190 -12.05 10.20 -1.18
N ARG A 191 -11.07 9.78 -0.38
CA ARG A 191 -10.04 10.64 0.21
C ARG A 191 -9.02 10.99 -0.86
N LEU A 192 -8.91 12.27 -1.20
CA LEU A 192 -8.01 12.73 -2.25
C LEU A 192 -6.55 12.59 -1.84
N SER A 193 -5.75 12.02 -2.75
CA SER A 193 -4.29 12.01 -2.64
C SER A 193 -3.77 13.46 -2.67
N PRO A 194 -2.73 13.80 -1.89
CA PRO A 194 -2.10 15.12 -1.97
C PRO A 194 -1.26 15.32 -3.25
N ALA A 195 -1.09 14.27 -4.06
CA ALA A 195 -0.33 14.28 -5.30
C ALA A 195 -1.25 14.09 -6.51
N LEU A 196 -0.83 14.63 -7.65
CA LEU A 196 -1.50 14.46 -8.95
C LEU A 196 -0.47 14.03 -10.01
N PRO A 197 -0.64 12.88 -10.69
CA PRO A 197 -1.68 11.86 -10.48
C PRO A 197 -1.67 11.27 -9.07
N ALA A 198 -2.81 10.71 -8.66
CA ALA A 198 -2.95 10.14 -7.31
C ALA A 198 -1.95 9.01 -7.07
N VAL A 199 -1.30 9.06 -5.90
CA VAL A 199 -0.33 8.06 -5.45
C VAL A 199 -0.93 7.24 -4.32
N GLY A 200 -0.89 5.93 -4.48
CA GLY A 200 -1.30 4.93 -3.50
C GLY A 200 -0.18 4.56 -2.52
N ILE A 201 -0.36 3.45 -1.81
CA ILE A 201 0.60 2.98 -0.82
C ILE A 201 1.87 2.47 -1.52
N ASP A 202 3.04 2.69 -0.92
CA ASP A 202 4.35 2.29 -1.48
C ASP A 202 4.70 2.95 -2.83
N GLY A 203 4.18 4.15 -3.13
CA GLY A 203 4.51 4.88 -4.35
C GLY A 203 3.89 4.28 -5.61
N ARG A 204 2.73 3.61 -5.49
CA ARG A 204 2.00 3.03 -6.63
C ARG A 204 1.14 4.10 -7.30
N LEU A 205 0.91 3.95 -8.60
CA LEU A 205 -0.01 4.82 -9.33
C LEU A 205 -1.45 4.43 -8.98
N GLY A 206 -2.24 5.34 -8.43
CA GLY A 206 -3.57 5.04 -7.85
C GLY A 206 -4.51 4.34 -8.83
N VAL A 207 -4.63 4.88 -10.05
CA VAL A 207 -5.46 4.29 -11.12
C VAL A 207 -4.97 2.91 -11.60
N GLN A 208 -3.73 2.52 -11.31
CA GLN A 208 -3.14 1.23 -11.64
C GLN A 208 -3.31 0.20 -10.51
N GLU A 209 -3.54 0.61 -9.27
CA GLU A 209 -3.63 -0.33 -8.14
C GLU A 209 -4.79 -1.32 -8.32
N SER A 210 -5.96 -0.79 -8.70
CA SER A 210 -7.19 -1.55 -8.99
C SER A 210 -7.82 -0.98 -10.28
N PRO A 211 -7.31 -1.37 -11.47
CA PRO A 211 -7.73 -0.81 -12.75
C PRO A 211 -9.24 -0.95 -13.03
N LEU A 212 -9.80 -2.14 -12.78
CA LEU A 212 -11.20 -2.42 -13.02
C LEU A 212 -12.10 -1.68 -12.03
N TYR A 213 -11.68 -1.54 -10.76
CA TYR A 213 -12.35 -0.67 -9.80
C TYR A 213 -12.35 0.80 -10.26
N SER A 214 -11.20 1.34 -10.65
CA SER A 214 -11.07 2.75 -11.07
C SER A 214 -11.95 3.04 -12.28
N ARG A 215 -12.01 2.10 -13.23
CA ARG A 215 -12.90 2.18 -14.38
C ARG A 215 -14.38 2.08 -13.97
N ALA A 216 -14.74 1.18 -13.06
CA ALA A 216 -16.11 1.06 -12.57
C ALA A 216 -16.57 2.32 -11.81
N LEU A 217 -15.68 2.94 -11.02
CA LEU A 217 -15.94 4.22 -10.37
C LEU A 217 -16.18 5.32 -11.41
N LEU A 218 -15.33 5.42 -12.43
CA LEU A 218 -15.50 6.38 -13.52
C LEU A 218 -16.83 6.17 -14.27
N CYS A 219 -17.24 4.92 -14.49
CA CYS A 219 -18.33 4.59 -15.41
C CYS A 219 -19.71 4.44 -14.78
N ASN A 220 -19.77 4.17 -13.48
CA ASN A 220 -21.03 3.91 -12.76
C ASN A 220 -21.32 4.99 -11.70
N TYR A 221 -20.44 5.98 -11.54
CA TYR A 221 -20.63 7.06 -10.60
C TYR A 221 -20.35 8.43 -11.22
N THR A 222 -21.08 9.44 -10.78
CA THR A 222 -20.86 10.85 -11.12
C THR A 222 -20.37 11.62 -9.92
N LEU A 223 -19.45 12.56 -10.13
CA LEU A 223 -18.94 13.43 -9.08
C LEU A 223 -20.05 14.37 -8.57
N SER A 224 -20.40 14.25 -7.29
CA SER A 224 -21.36 15.13 -6.61
C SER A 224 -20.68 16.36 -6.01
N GLY A 225 -19.38 16.29 -5.71
CA GLY A 225 -18.60 17.47 -5.30
C GLY A 225 -17.25 17.12 -4.69
N ILE A 226 -16.41 18.14 -4.57
CA ILE A 226 -15.09 18.07 -3.95
C ILE A 226 -14.98 19.17 -2.89
N GLU A 227 -14.52 18.82 -1.68
CA GLU A 227 -14.22 19.77 -0.61
C GLU A 227 -13.39 19.07 0.49
N ASN A 228 -12.48 19.81 1.15
CA ASN A 228 -11.66 19.34 2.28
C ASN A 228 -10.87 18.04 2.01
N ARG A 229 -10.34 17.92 0.79
CA ARG A 229 -9.65 16.71 0.28
C ARG A 229 -10.54 15.46 0.25
N TRP A 230 -11.84 15.64 0.08
CA TRP A 230 -12.80 14.56 -0.16
C TRP A 230 -13.51 14.80 -1.47
N ALA A 231 -13.67 13.75 -2.27
CA ALA A 231 -14.58 13.69 -3.39
C ALA A 231 -15.77 12.80 -3.01
N LEU A 232 -16.98 13.27 -3.26
CA LEU A 232 -18.19 12.48 -3.12
C LEU A 232 -18.68 12.07 -4.51
N PHE A 233 -18.77 10.77 -4.73
CA PHE A 233 -19.32 10.18 -5.94
C PHE A 233 -20.70 9.59 -5.65
N LYS A 234 -21.65 9.78 -6.56
CA LYS A 234 -23.00 9.21 -6.47
C LYS A 234 -23.21 8.21 -7.59
N HIS A 235 -23.76 7.05 -7.23
CA HIS A 235 -24.06 5.98 -8.16
C HIS A 235 -25.08 6.45 -9.20
N THR A 236 -24.86 6.05 -10.46
CA THR A 236 -25.69 6.40 -11.61
C THR A 236 -25.84 5.18 -12.52
N ALA A 237 -26.66 5.32 -13.57
CA ALA A 237 -26.65 4.36 -14.66
C ALA A 237 -25.27 4.36 -15.36
N PRO A 238 -24.80 3.20 -15.86
CA PRO A 238 -23.55 3.16 -16.61
C PRO A 238 -23.55 4.14 -17.78
N HIS A 239 -22.53 4.99 -17.86
CA HIS A 239 -22.43 6.04 -18.88
C HIS A 239 -21.17 5.93 -19.75
N CYS A 240 -20.33 4.92 -19.53
CA CYS A 240 -19.21 4.63 -20.41
C CYS A 240 -19.58 3.76 -21.62
N GLY A 241 -18.85 3.96 -22.72
CA GLY A 241 -18.87 3.05 -23.88
C GLY A 241 -17.90 1.87 -23.74
N PRO A 242 -17.87 0.96 -24.74
CA PRO A 242 -16.90 -0.12 -24.76
C PRO A 242 -15.47 0.39 -25.00
N LEU A 243 -14.48 -0.40 -24.58
CA LEU A 243 -13.07 -0.16 -24.91
C LEU A 243 -12.82 -0.43 -26.38
N THR A 244 -12.31 0.58 -27.10
CA THR A 244 -11.91 0.48 -28.50
C THR A 244 -10.39 0.50 -28.57
N LYS A 245 -9.78 -0.50 -29.21
CA LYS A 245 -8.32 -0.55 -29.38
C LYS A 245 -7.86 0.61 -30.27
N LEU A 246 -6.88 1.38 -29.79
CA LEU A 246 -6.26 2.47 -30.54
C LEU A 246 -4.98 2.01 -31.25
N SER A 247 -4.04 1.48 -30.49
CA SER A 247 -2.71 1.12 -30.99
C SER A 247 -2.01 0.14 -30.05
N GLU A 248 -0.91 -0.43 -30.51
CA GLU A 248 0.00 -1.22 -29.69
C GLU A 248 1.44 -0.80 -29.98
N ALA A 249 2.28 -0.84 -28.95
CA ALA A 249 3.69 -0.50 -29.07
C ALA A 249 4.54 -1.41 -28.19
N PRO A 250 5.68 -1.93 -28.69
CA PRO A 250 6.68 -2.53 -27.82
C PRO A 250 7.34 -1.43 -26.98
N VAL A 251 7.65 -1.74 -25.72
CA VAL A 251 8.41 -0.89 -24.83
C VAL A 251 9.57 -1.68 -24.24
N ARG A 252 10.70 -1.00 -24.07
CA ARG A 252 11.90 -1.54 -23.43
C ARG A 252 12.27 -0.62 -22.27
N GLU A 253 12.98 -1.18 -21.30
CA GLU A 253 13.58 -0.40 -20.21
C GLU A 253 14.35 0.81 -20.78
N ASP A 254 14.28 1.93 -20.06
CA ASP A 254 14.86 3.23 -20.40
C ASP A 254 14.26 3.94 -21.64
N HIS A 255 13.23 3.37 -22.28
CA HIS A 255 12.55 3.98 -23.41
C HIS A 255 11.08 4.25 -23.07
N ALA A 256 10.68 5.52 -23.13
CA ALA A 256 9.29 5.92 -23.00
C ALA A 256 8.60 5.88 -24.37
N VAL A 257 7.36 5.40 -24.39
CA VAL A 257 6.46 5.41 -25.54
C VAL A 257 5.45 6.54 -25.37
N PRO A 258 5.14 7.33 -26.42
CA PRO A 258 4.11 8.35 -26.34
C PRO A 258 2.73 7.72 -26.16
N ILE A 259 1.92 8.30 -25.26
CA ILE A 259 0.52 7.92 -25.06
C ILE A 259 -0.33 8.63 -26.13
N PRO A 260 -1.20 7.92 -26.86
CA PRO A 260 -2.12 8.56 -27.80
C PRO A 260 -3.02 9.59 -27.11
N ALA A 261 -3.17 10.76 -27.72
CA ALA A 261 -4.13 11.75 -27.24
C ALA A 261 -5.57 11.25 -27.43
N PRO A 262 -6.51 11.60 -26.52
CA PRO A 262 -7.93 11.28 -26.71
C PRO A 262 -8.47 11.95 -27.98
N SER A 263 -9.33 11.26 -28.72
CA SER A 263 -9.93 11.78 -29.96
C SER A 263 -10.96 12.89 -29.74
N ALA A 264 -11.53 12.97 -28.53
CA ALA A 264 -12.48 14.00 -28.13
C ALA A 264 -12.42 14.25 -26.60
N PRO A 265 -12.96 15.38 -26.09
CA PRO A 265 -12.89 15.73 -24.67
C PRO A 265 -13.65 14.78 -23.72
N ASP A 266 -14.61 14.02 -24.23
CA ASP A 266 -15.40 13.02 -23.49
C ASP A 266 -14.78 11.61 -23.56
N LYS A 267 -13.50 11.51 -23.94
CA LYS A 267 -12.78 10.24 -24.07
C LYS A 267 -11.75 10.06 -22.97
N ALA A 268 -11.71 8.86 -22.41
CA ALA A 268 -10.59 8.38 -21.61
C ALA A 268 -9.65 7.52 -22.47
N VAL A 269 -8.35 7.60 -22.20
CA VAL A 269 -7.34 6.69 -22.79
C VAL A 269 -6.84 5.75 -21.70
N LEU A 270 -6.77 4.47 -22.03
CA LEU A 270 -6.34 3.42 -21.13
C LEU A 270 -5.17 2.65 -21.74
N VAL A 271 -4.35 2.03 -20.89
CA VAL A 271 -3.25 1.18 -21.32
C VAL A 271 -3.26 -0.14 -20.55
N GLY A 272 -3.13 -1.26 -21.27
CA GLY A 272 -2.75 -2.55 -20.72
C GLY A 272 -1.28 -2.83 -21.02
N ILE A 273 -0.57 -3.44 -20.08
CA ILE A 273 0.86 -3.75 -20.16
C ILE A 273 1.05 -5.26 -20.07
N ASP A 274 1.41 -5.88 -21.19
CA ASP A 274 1.78 -7.29 -21.23
C ASP A 274 3.29 -7.40 -20.98
N LEU A 275 3.68 -7.64 -19.73
CA LEU A 275 5.08 -7.79 -19.33
C LEU A 275 5.70 -9.10 -19.85
N ASP A 276 6.85 -9.01 -20.49
CA ASP A 276 7.65 -10.18 -20.90
C ASP A 276 8.45 -10.72 -19.70
N GLN A 277 7.77 -11.39 -18.76
CA GLN A 277 8.41 -11.87 -17.53
C GLN A 277 9.35 -13.05 -17.79
N THR A 278 10.61 -12.92 -17.34
CA THR A 278 11.59 -14.01 -17.33
C THR A 278 11.38 -14.95 -16.14
N PHE A 279 12.10 -16.08 -16.14
CA PHE A 279 12.12 -16.98 -14.98
C PHE A 279 12.70 -16.30 -13.72
N GLY A 280 13.70 -15.42 -13.89
CA GLY A 280 14.30 -14.63 -12.82
C GLY A 280 13.28 -13.69 -12.18
N ASP A 281 12.53 -12.94 -13.01
CA ASP A 281 11.48 -12.04 -12.54
C ASP A 281 10.43 -12.79 -11.69
N ARG A 282 10.02 -13.99 -12.11
CA ARG A 282 9.07 -14.82 -11.35
C ARG A 282 9.61 -15.26 -9.98
N TYR A 283 10.92 -15.42 -9.84
CA TYR A 283 11.57 -15.86 -8.61
C TYR A 283 11.88 -14.68 -7.66
N PHE A 284 12.47 -13.59 -8.19
CA PHE A 284 12.96 -12.44 -7.44
C PHE A 284 11.94 -11.31 -7.25
N HIS A 285 10.77 -11.38 -7.89
CA HIS A 285 9.61 -10.52 -7.60
C HIS A 285 8.53 -11.25 -6.79
N GLY A 286 8.80 -12.50 -6.40
CA GLY A 286 7.88 -13.41 -5.72
C GLY A 286 7.95 -13.38 -4.19
N LYS A 287 7.38 -14.42 -3.56
CA LYS A 287 7.21 -14.51 -2.08
C LYS A 287 8.46 -14.93 -1.29
N ILE A 288 9.57 -15.22 -1.97
CA ILE A 288 10.74 -15.86 -1.35
C ILE A 288 11.82 -14.82 -1.04
N ALA A 289 12.15 -13.96 -2.01
CA ALA A 289 13.06 -12.83 -1.82
C ALA A 289 12.68 -11.73 -2.83
N PRO A 290 11.75 -10.81 -2.49
CA PRO A 290 11.34 -9.72 -3.38
C PRO A 290 12.44 -8.65 -3.42
N LEU A 291 13.55 -8.98 -4.08
CA LEU A 291 14.73 -8.13 -4.18
C LEU A 291 14.57 -7.04 -5.24
N SER A 292 13.57 -7.19 -6.11
CA SER A 292 13.21 -6.20 -7.13
C SER A 292 11.69 -6.17 -7.33
N THR A 293 11.20 -5.04 -7.82
CA THR A 293 9.80 -4.87 -8.21
C THR A 293 9.74 -4.16 -9.54
N PHE A 294 8.79 -4.55 -10.40
CA PHE A 294 8.52 -3.82 -11.63
C PHE A 294 8.06 -2.39 -11.32
N THR A 295 8.48 -1.47 -12.17
CA THR A 295 8.10 -0.07 -12.11
C THR A 295 7.44 0.36 -13.42
N LEU A 296 6.61 1.38 -13.28
CA LEU A 296 5.98 2.12 -14.34
C LEU A 296 6.58 3.53 -14.33
N VAL A 297 7.03 4.03 -15.47
CA VAL A 297 7.50 5.43 -15.59
C VAL A 297 6.45 6.21 -16.36
N VAL A 298 5.84 7.20 -15.75
CA VAL A 298 4.83 8.06 -16.40
C VAL A 298 5.32 9.49 -16.34
N ASP A 299 5.52 10.11 -17.50
CA ASP A 299 6.04 11.49 -17.62
C ASP A 299 7.31 11.74 -16.77
N GLY A 300 8.21 10.75 -16.76
CA GLY A 300 9.46 10.77 -16.02
C GLY A 300 9.34 10.44 -14.53
N VAL A 301 8.13 10.25 -14.00
CA VAL A 301 7.89 9.87 -12.61
C VAL A 301 7.78 8.35 -12.49
N THR A 302 8.56 7.77 -11.58
CA THR A 302 8.58 6.32 -11.33
C THR A 302 7.56 5.93 -10.27
N TYR A 303 6.68 5.01 -10.65
CA TYR A 303 5.70 4.36 -9.78
C TYR A 303 6.00 2.88 -9.65
N ARG A 304 5.67 2.30 -8.51
CA ARG A 304 5.69 0.84 -8.36
C ARG A 304 4.51 0.22 -9.12
N LEU A 305 4.77 -0.84 -9.88
CA LEU A 305 3.78 -1.53 -10.71
C LEU A 305 3.24 -2.79 -10.01
N ILE A 306 1.91 -2.94 -9.98
CA ILE A 306 1.28 -4.21 -9.63
C ILE A 306 1.28 -5.12 -10.85
N ALA A 307 2.37 -5.88 -11.02
CA ALA A 307 2.62 -6.69 -12.22
C ALA A 307 1.49 -7.65 -12.59
N LYS A 308 0.74 -8.18 -11.60
CA LYS A 308 -0.40 -9.07 -11.87
C LYS A 308 -1.60 -8.35 -12.48
N ASN A 309 -1.80 -7.06 -12.17
CA ASN A 309 -2.86 -6.23 -12.73
C ASN A 309 -2.39 -5.45 -13.96
N ALA A 310 -1.11 -5.54 -14.32
CA ALA A 310 -0.52 -4.71 -15.38
C ALA A 310 -1.21 -4.88 -16.74
N ALA A 311 -1.68 -6.09 -17.05
CA ALA A 311 -2.37 -6.39 -18.30
C ALA A 311 -3.83 -5.86 -18.36
N GLU A 312 -4.41 -5.51 -17.21
CA GLU A 312 -5.74 -4.89 -17.14
C GLU A 312 -5.64 -3.41 -17.56
N PRO A 313 -6.44 -2.94 -18.55
CA PRO A 313 -6.37 -1.56 -19.00
C PRO A 313 -6.69 -0.57 -17.88
N PHE A 314 -5.70 0.25 -17.49
CA PHE A 314 -5.84 1.31 -16.50
C PHE A 314 -5.80 2.70 -17.16
N LEU A 315 -6.37 3.69 -16.48
CA LEU A 315 -6.48 5.07 -16.99
C LEU A 315 -5.10 5.71 -17.11
N VAL A 316 -4.82 6.32 -18.26
CA VAL A 316 -3.63 7.17 -18.50
C VAL A 316 -3.98 8.55 -19.02
N ASN A 317 -5.22 8.74 -19.52
CA ASN A 317 -5.80 10.04 -19.76
C ASN A 317 -7.28 10.01 -19.37
N THR A 318 -7.75 10.98 -18.59
CA THR A 318 -9.16 11.08 -18.18
C THR A 318 -9.83 12.35 -18.67
N PRO A 319 -11.15 12.31 -18.96
CA PRO A 319 -11.91 13.50 -19.31
C PRO A 319 -12.08 14.46 -18.11
N ALA A 320 -12.58 15.66 -18.38
CA ALA A 320 -12.80 16.71 -17.37
C ALA A 320 -13.79 16.30 -16.25
N SER A 321 -14.67 15.32 -16.49
CA SER A 321 -15.59 14.79 -15.46
C SER A 321 -14.87 14.13 -14.29
N ALA A 322 -13.60 13.74 -14.45
CA ALA A 322 -12.74 13.18 -13.41
C ALA A 322 -11.78 14.21 -12.79
N ALA A 323 -11.84 15.48 -13.20
CA ALA A 323 -10.93 16.52 -12.72
C ALA A 323 -10.98 16.67 -11.18
N ASP A 324 -9.81 16.93 -10.61
CA ASP A 324 -9.57 17.11 -9.16
C ASP A 324 -9.89 15.88 -8.30
N THR A 325 -10.01 14.69 -8.92
CA THR A 325 -10.24 13.42 -8.22
C THR A 325 -9.02 12.50 -8.26
N ASN A 326 -9.07 11.40 -7.50
CA ASN A 326 -8.05 10.34 -7.56
C ASN A 326 -7.99 9.62 -8.92
N LEU A 327 -9.01 9.79 -9.77
CA LEU A 327 -9.02 9.24 -11.13
C LEU A 327 -8.28 10.14 -12.11
N GLN A 328 -8.03 11.41 -11.77
CA GLN A 328 -7.42 12.36 -12.69
C GLN A 328 -6.00 11.96 -13.07
N ILE A 329 -5.78 11.81 -14.37
CA ILE A 329 -4.47 11.59 -14.95
C ILE A 329 -4.45 12.12 -16.39
N HIS A 330 -3.35 12.77 -16.78
CA HIS A 330 -3.10 13.25 -18.14
C HIS A 330 -1.65 12.96 -18.50
N ALA A 331 -1.36 11.68 -18.72
CA ALA A 331 -0.02 11.23 -19.04
C ALA A 331 0.27 11.37 -20.55
N HIS A 332 1.50 11.74 -20.88
CA HIS A 332 1.96 11.93 -22.26
C HIS A 332 2.91 10.84 -22.72
N SER A 333 3.60 10.20 -21.78
CA SER A 333 4.61 9.19 -22.00
C SER A 333 4.53 8.10 -20.94
N ILE A 334 4.84 6.87 -21.35
CA ILE A 334 4.82 5.70 -20.48
C ILE A 334 6.01 4.79 -20.78
N GLY A 335 6.65 4.29 -19.73
CA GLY A 335 7.77 3.36 -19.78
C GLY A 335 7.64 2.28 -18.71
N VAL A 336 8.47 1.25 -18.82
CA VAL A 336 8.56 0.15 -17.84
C VAL A 336 9.98 0.01 -17.34
N GLY A 337 10.14 -0.51 -16.12
CA GLY A 337 11.46 -0.78 -15.55
C GLY A 337 11.39 -1.65 -14.31
N ARG A 338 12.46 -1.61 -13.50
CA ARG A 338 12.53 -2.28 -12.21
C ARG A 338 13.30 -1.45 -11.17
N THR A 339 13.01 -1.65 -9.89
CA THR A 339 13.65 -0.89 -8.80
C THR A 339 15.13 -1.25 -8.59
N VAL A 340 15.51 -2.51 -8.84
CA VAL A 340 16.88 -3.00 -8.72
C VAL A 340 17.16 -3.93 -9.88
N ASN A 341 18.26 -3.69 -10.60
CA ASN A 341 18.75 -4.59 -11.64
C ASN A 341 19.77 -5.57 -11.03
N LEU A 342 19.40 -6.84 -10.93
CA LEU A 342 20.24 -7.92 -10.41
C LEU A 342 21.01 -8.64 -11.53
N ASN A 343 21.54 -7.86 -12.48
CA ASN A 343 22.12 -8.37 -13.73
C ASN A 343 21.09 -9.16 -14.58
N GLU A 344 19.81 -8.78 -14.47
CA GLU A 344 18.72 -9.35 -15.25
C GLU A 344 18.61 -8.68 -16.63
N PRO A 345 18.11 -9.38 -17.66
CA PRO A 345 17.81 -8.76 -18.96
C PRO A 345 16.89 -7.55 -18.80
N SER A 346 17.06 -6.52 -19.65
CA SER A 346 16.20 -5.34 -19.62
C SER A 346 14.72 -5.70 -19.62
N VAL A 347 13.91 -4.98 -18.84
CA VAL A 347 12.45 -5.17 -18.84
C VAL A 347 11.90 -4.85 -20.23
N THR A 348 11.10 -5.74 -20.80
CA THR A 348 10.32 -5.47 -22.03
C THR A 348 8.85 -5.77 -21.81
N ALA A 349 8.00 -5.06 -22.54
CA ALA A 349 6.57 -5.28 -22.51
C ALA A 349 5.93 -4.88 -23.84
N ARG A 350 4.68 -5.31 -24.03
CA ARG A 350 3.79 -4.78 -25.06
C ARG A 350 2.73 -3.91 -24.42
N LEU A 351 2.65 -2.65 -24.86
CA LEU A 351 1.62 -1.71 -24.47
C LEU A 351 0.45 -1.83 -25.42
N ARG A 352 -0.77 -1.94 -24.89
CA ARG A 352 -2.03 -1.93 -25.64
C ARG A 352 -2.84 -0.72 -25.23
N PHE A 353 -3.01 0.24 -26.14
CA PHE A 353 -3.78 1.44 -25.89
C PHE A 353 -5.23 1.28 -26.31
N TYR A 354 -6.12 1.80 -25.48
CA TYR A 354 -7.57 1.79 -25.70
C TYR A 354 -8.15 3.18 -25.50
N GLU A 355 -9.26 3.42 -26.15
CA GLU A 355 -10.12 4.57 -25.89
C GLU A 355 -11.46 4.11 -25.35
N MET A 356 -12.04 4.89 -24.46
CA MET A 356 -13.38 4.68 -23.92
C MET A 356 -14.13 6.00 -23.93
N ARG A 357 -15.38 6.00 -24.40
CA ARG A 357 -16.26 7.16 -24.22
C ARG A 357 -16.75 7.23 -22.77
N VAL A 358 -16.77 8.42 -22.19
CA VAL A 358 -17.35 8.70 -20.87
C VAL A 358 -18.49 9.69 -21.09
N GLY A 359 -19.71 9.23 -20.90
CA GLY A 359 -20.91 10.05 -20.97
C GLY A 359 -20.99 11.11 -19.87
N PRO A 360 -21.99 12.00 -19.96
CA PRO A 360 -22.24 13.04 -18.96
C PRO A 360 -22.70 12.47 -17.61
#